data_AF-A0A2M7WIK4-F1
#
_entry.id   AF-A0A2M7WIK4-F1
#
_cell.length_a   1.000
_cell.length_b   1.000
_cell.length_c   1.000
_cell.angle_alpha   90.00
_cell.angle_beta   90.00
_cell.angle_gamma   90.00
#
_symmetry.space_group_name_H-M   'P 1'
#
loop_
_entity.id
_entity.type
_entity.pdbx_description
1 polymer ?
#
loop_
_entity_poly.entity_id
_entity_poly.type
_entity_poly.pdbx_seq_one_letter_code
_entity_poly.pdbx_strand_id
1 'polypeptide(L)'
;MKLLMIYMHNFAFKPNIKTIDTAKDAIDGGEATDALVGLIHVEAEDAEKSIYAETKLVKNLKWAARRNNTNRIVLHSFAHLSDSNSSPGFASKLFDNVEARLRNASYEVLQTPFGYFHDLKIDAPGYSFARLFKSF
;
A
#
# COMPACT_ATOMS: atom_id res chain seq x y z
N MET A 1 9.37 -8.01 4.06
CA MET A 1 8.43 -6.87 3.82
C MET A 1 8.38 -5.89 4.99
N LYS A 2 8.38 -4.58 4.71
CA LYS A 2 7.99 -3.53 5.69
C LYS A 2 6.64 -2.93 5.34
N LEU A 3 5.79 -2.77 6.35
CA LEU A 3 4.44 -2.23 6.20
C LEU A 3 4.18 -1.17 7.28
N LEU A 4 4.03 0.07 6.84
CA LEU A 4 3.53 1.16 7.66
C LEU A 4 2.07 1.42 7.27
N MET A 5 1.17 1.28 8.24
CA MET A 5 -0.25 1.50 8.07
C MET A 5 -0.65 2.77 8.81
N ILE A 6 -1.27 3.70 8.09
CA ILE A 6 -1.77 4.94 8.67
C ILE A 6 -3.23 5.08 8.28
N TYR A 7 -4.12 5.18 9.25
CA TYR A 7 -5.48 5.61 8.99
C TYR A 7 -5.49 7.11 8.73
N MET A 8 -6.21 7.53 7.69
CA MET A 8 -6.27 8.90 7.24
C MET A 8 -7.73 9.29 6.99
N HIS A 9 -8.14 10.44 7.51
CA HIS A 9 -9.43 11.06 7.16
C HIS A 9 -9.45 11.44 5.69
N ASN A 10 -8.31 11.91 5.18
CA ASN A 10 -8.11 12.11 3.76
C ASN A 10 -6.71 11.71 3.31
N PHE A 11 -6.63 10.94 2.23
CA PHE A 11 -5.41 10.66 1.50
C PHE A 11 -5.63 10.98 0.03
N ALA A 12 -4.91 11.97 -0.48
CA ALA A 12 -4.89 12.29 -1.90
C ALA A 12 -3.46 12.18 -2.45
N PHE A 13 -3.36 11.71 -3.69
CA PHE A 13 -2.10 11.59 -4.41
C PHE A 13 -2.21 12.12 -5.83
N LYS A 14 -1.10 12.59 -6.37
CA LYS A 14 -0.95 12.90 -7.80
C LYS A 14 0.38 12.33 -8.30
N PRO A 15 0.40 11.47 -9.32
CA PRO A 15 1.64 11.04 -9.96
C PRO A 15 2.42 12.24 -10.49
N ASN A 16 3.73 12.26 -10.24
CA ASN A 16 4.59 13.37 -10.63
C ASN A 16 5.76 12.89 -11.50
N ILE A 17 6.66 12.09 -10.93
CA ILE A 17 7.87 11.62 -11.64
C ILE A 17 7.77 10.10 -11.83
N LYS A 18 7.83 9.65 -13.09
CA LYS A 18 7.96 8.23 -13.44
C LYS A 18 9.36 7.74 -13.09
N THR A 19 9.47 6.71 -12.28
CA THR A 19 10.75 6.13 -11.83
C THR A 19 11.07 4.80 -12.49
N ILE A 20 10.11 4.21 -13.20
CA ILE A 20 10.25 2.95 -13.91
C ILE A 20 9.75 3.16 -15.33
N ASP A 21 10.66 3.11 -16.30
CA ASP A 21 10.34 3.39 -17.71
C ASP A 21 9.23 2.48 -18.25
N THR A 22 9.21 1.22 -17.80
CA THR A 22 8.22 0.20 -18.20
C THR A 22 6.90 0.29 -17.44
N ALA A 23 6.76 1.18 -16.45
CA ALA A 23 5.48 1.39 -15.77
C ALA A 23 4.45 1.99 -16.73
N LYS A 24 3.16 1.75 -16.46
CA LYS A 24 2.08 2.37 -17.23
C LYS A 24 2.10 3.88 -17.04
N ASP A 25 1.72 4.62 -18.07
CA ASP A 25 1.57 6.07 -17.94
C ASP A 25 0.39 6.38 -17.01
N ALA A 26 0.64 7.20 -16.00
CA ALA A 26 -0.36 7.60 -15.03
C ALA A 26 -0.21 9.11 -14.78
N ILE A 27 -1.24 9.86 -15.17
CA ILE A 27 -1.32 11.30 -14.96
C ILE A 27 -2.44 11.67 -13.98
N ASP A 28 -3.40 10.77 -13.79
CA ASP A 28 -4.56 11.00 -12.95
C ASP A 28 -4.19 10.76 -11.49
N GLY A 29 -4.58 11.72 -10.65
CA GLY A 29 -4.53 11.58 -9.21
C GLY A 29 -5.68 10.74 -8.67
N GLY A 30 -5.67 10.52 -7.37
CA GLY A 30 -6.75 9.85 -6.66
C GLY A 30 -6.90 10.37 -5.24
N GLU A 31 -8.05 10.09 -4.65
CA GLU A 31 -8.38 10.48 -3.29
C GLU A 31 -9.15 9.35 -2.60
N ALA A 32 -8.91 9.19 -1.30
CA ALA A 32 -9.60 8.25 -0.44
C ALA A 32 -9.86 8.89 0.92
N THR A 33 -11.14 9.02 1.28
CA THR A 33 -11.57 9.46 2.61
C THR A 33 -11.75 8.28 3.56
N ASP A 34 -11.48 8.50 4.84
CA ASP A 34 -11.61 7.53 5.93
C ASP A 34 -11.01 6.16 5.61
N ALA A 35 -9.76 6.15 5.14
CA ALA A 35 -9.10 4.97 4.60
C ALA A 35 -7.89 4.55 5.43
N LEU A 36 -7.63 3.24 5.47
CA LEU A 36 -6.35 2.73 5.91
C LEU A 36 -5.36 2.76 4.73
N VAL A 37 -4.34 3.59 4.82
CA VAL A 37 -3.26 3.65 3.82
C VAL A 37 -2.13 2.72 4.25
N GLY A 38 -1.85 1.70 3.45
CA GLY A 38 -0.68 0.85 3.56
C GLY A 38 0.46 1.39 2.72
N LEU A 39 1.46 1.98 3.38
CA LEU A 39 2.77 2.30 2.82
C LEU A 39 3.61 1.01 2.84
N ILE A 40 3.82 0.42 1.67
CA ILE A 40 4.33 -0.94 1.52
C ILE A 40 5.71 -0.93 0.86
N HIS A 41 6.69 -1.50 1.55
CA HIS A 41 8.01 -1.81 1.01
C HIS A 41 8.15 -3.33 0.84
N VAL A 42 8.30 -3.79 -0.40
CA VAL A 42 8.53 -5.20 -0.73
C VAL A 42 10.04 -5.47 -0.83
N GLU A 43 10.55 -6.32 0.06
CA GLU A 43 11.96 -6.65 0.22
C GLU A 43 12.34 -7.87 -0.65
N ALA A 44 13.62 -8.04 -0.96
CA ALA A 44 14.08 -9.11 -1.86
C ALA A 44 13.66 -10.53 -1.38
N GLU A 45 13.70 -10.77 -0.07
CA GLU A 45 13.31 -12.03 0.57
C GLU A 45 11.82 -12.39 0.39
N ASP A 46 10.96 -11.40 0.11
CA ASP A 46 9.52 -11.63 -0.09
C ASP A 46 9.27 -12.45 -1.36
N ALA A 47 10.18 -12.41 -2.34
CA ALA A 47 10.09 -13.18 -3.58
C ALA A 47 10.19 -14.69 -3.32
N GLU A 48 11.08 -15.10 -2.41
CA GLU A 48 11.27 -16.51 -2.04
C GLU A 48 10.06 -17.07 -1.28
N LYS A 49 9.32 -16.21 -0.57
CA LYS A 49 8.18 -16.56 0.29
C LYS A 49 6.89 -15.87 -0.15
N SER A 50 6.68 -15.72 -1.45
CA SER A 50 5.63 -14.86 -2.03
C SER A 50 4.23 -15.08 -1.46
N ILE A 51 3.75 -16.32 -1.40
CA ILE A 51 2.41 -16.67 -0.88
C ILE A 51 2.28 -16.28 0.62
N TYR A 52 3.36 -16.47 1.38
CA TYR A 52 3.39 -16.12 2.79
C TYR A 52 3.38 -14.60 2.97
N ALA A 53 4.23 -13.88 2.24
CA ALA A 53 4.30 -12.41 2.26
C ALA A 53 2.94 -11.79 1.88
N GLU A 54 2.34 -12.24 0.77
CA GLU A 54 1.02 -11.81 0.32
C GLU A 54 -0.06 -12.04 1.39
N THR A 55 -0.07 -13.23 1.99
CA THR A 55 -1.05 -13.57 3.02
C THR A 55 -0.88 -12.74 4.29
N LYS A 56 0.37 -12.47 4.70
CA LYS A 56 0.66 -11.60 5.85
C LYS A 56 0.24 -10.16 5.58
N LEU A 57 0.52 -9.63 4.39
CA LEU A 57 0.12 -8.29 3.99
C LEU A 57 -1.41 -8.13 4.03
N VAL A 58 -2.16 -9.01 3.37
CA VAL A 58 -3.63 -9.01 3.38
C VAL A 58 -4.17 -9.10 4.81
N LYS A 59 -3.64 -10.00 5.66
CA LYS A 59 -4.10 -10.15 7.04
C LYS A 59 -3.86 -8.89 7.87
N ASN A 60 -2.70 -8.27 7.77
CA ASN A 60 -2.37 -7.05 8.52
C ASN A 60 -3.25 -5.87 8.07
N LEU A 61 -3.40 -5.65 6.76
CA LEU A 61 -4.26 -4.59 6.23
C LEU A 61 -5.71 -4.74 6.69
N LYS A 62 -6.28 -5.95 6.56
CA LYS A 62 -7.66 -6.22 7.02
C LYS A 62 -7.82 -6.06 8.54
N TRP A 63 -6.80 -6.42 9.31
CA TRP A 63 -6.82 -6.27 10.76
C TRP A 63 -6.78 -4.78 11.15
N ALA A 64 -5.85 -4.00 10.59
CA ALA A 64 -5.72 -2.57 10.89
C ALA A 64 -6.92 -1.76 10.41
N ALA A 65 -7.51 -2.11 9.25
CA ALA A 65 -8.72 -1.47 8.74
C ALA A 65 -9.90 -1.68 9.70
N ARG A 66 -10.08 -2.91 10.22
CA ARG A 66 -11.09 -3.20 11.26
C ARG A 66 -10.84 -2.46 12.56
N ARG A 67 -9.58 -2.30 12.97
CA ARG A 67 -9.24 -1.51 14.18
C ARG A 67 -9.60 -0.03 14.03
N ASN A 68 -9.67 0.47 12.80
CA ASN A 68 -10.06 1.84 12.48
C ASN A 68 -11.48 1.94 11.91
N ASN A 69 -12.30 0.89 12.05
CA ASN A 69 -13.69 0.84 11.58
C ASN A 69 -13.88 1.28 10.11
N THR A 70 -12.93 0.97 9.23
CA THR A 70 -13.00 1.28 7.80
C THR A 70 -12.97 0.02 6.94
N ASN A 71 -13.69 0.06 5.82
CA ASN A 71 -13.63 -0.92 4.74
C ASN A 71 -12.80 -0.42 3.54
N ARG A 72 -12.22 0.78 3.60
CA ARG A 72 -11.43 1.38 2.54
C ARG A 72 -9.94 1.24 2.83
N ILE A 73 -9.20 0.68 1.87
CA ILE A 73 -7.76 0.43 1.97
C ILE A 73 -7.06 1.03 0.75
N VAL A 74 -6.02 1.82 1.00
CA VAL A 74 -5.13 2.30 -0.07
C VAL A 74 -3.84 1.48 -0.04
N LEU A 75 -3.43 0.94 -1.19
CA LEU A 75 -2.14 0.31 -1.38
C LEU A 75 -1.19 1.33 -2.02
N HIS A 76 -0.20 1.78 -1.26
CA HIS A 76 0.79 2.76 -1.73
C HIS A 76 2.18 2.14 -1.72
N SER A 77 2.80 2.08 -2.90
CA SER A 77 4.19 1.60 -3.04
C SER A 77 5.15 2.60 -2.42
N PHE A 78 5.97 2.15 -1.46
CA PHE A 78 6.84 3.01 -0.67
C PHE A 78 8.18 2.32 -0.36
N ALA A 79 9.12 2.40 -1.30
CA ALA A 79 10.42 1.73 -1.29
C ALA A 79 11.48 2.36 -0.34
N HIS A 80 11.07 3.19 0.63
CA HIS A 80 12.00 3.92 1.52
C HIS A 80 12.06 3.38 2.96
N LEU A 81 11.32 2.30 3.28
CA LEU A 81 11.29 1.71 4.63
C LEU A 81 12.42 0.70 4.94
N SER A 82 13.24 0.34 3.96
CA SER A 82 14.31 -0.67 4.06
C SER A 82 15.37 -0.40 2.98
N ASP A 83 16.56 -0.95 3.15
CA ASP A 83 17.62 -0.92 2.12
C ASP A 83 17.50 -2.10 1.13
N SER A 84 16.70 -3.12 1.46
CA SER A 84 16.50 -4.31 0.63
C SER A 84 15.27 -4.15 -0.27
N ASN A 85 15.46 -4.11 -1.58
CA ASN A 85 14.37 -3.95 -2.55
C ASN A 85 14.13 -5.22 -3.36
N SER A 86 12.86 -5.60 -3.52
CA SER A 86 12.45 -6.62 -4.49
C SER A 86 12.48 -6.09 -5.93
N SER A 87 12.37 -6.98 -6.92
CA SER A 87 12.28 -6.54 -8.32
C SER A 87 10.93 -5.83 -8.58
N PRO A 88 10.90 -4.79 -9.45
CA PRO A 88 9.66 -4.10 -9.78
C PRO A 88 8.53 -5.01 -10.28
N GLY A 89 8.86 -6.00 -11.11
CA GLY A 89 7.88 -6.94 -11.65
C GLY A 89 7.26 -7.83 -10.58
N PHE A 90 8.04 -8.26 -9.59
CA PHE A 90 7.53 -9.01 -8.46
C PHE A 90 6.63 -8.13 -7.58
N ALA A 91 7.10 -6.94 -7.21
CA ALA A 91 6.34 -6.00 -6.38
C ALA A 91 5.00 -5.63 -7.03
N SER A 92 4.99 -5.25 -8.31
CA SER A 92 3.75 -4.90 -9.02
C SER A 92 2.75 -6.07 -9.01
N LYS A 93 3.20 -7.29 -9.31
CA LYS A 93 2.35 -8.48 -9.29
C LYS A 93 1.80 -8.77 -7.89
N LEU A 94 2.62 -8.57 -6.85
CA LEU A 94 2.18 -8.75 -5.47
C LEU A 94 1.08 -7.76 -5.10
N PHE A 95 1.19 -6.49 -5.51
CA PHE A 95 0.15 -5.49 -5.28
C PHE A 95 -1.17 -5.86 -5.97
N ASP A 96 -1.11 -6.26 -7.24
CA ASP A 96 -2.30 -6.69 -8.02
C ASP A 96 -3.02 -7.87 -7.34
N ASN A 97 -2.25 -8.86 -6.87
CA ASN A 97 -2.79 -10.01 -6.13
C ASN A 97 -3.45 -9.59 -4.80
N VAL A 98 -2.79 -8.71 -4.03
CA VAL A 98 -3.29 -8.21 -2.75
C VAL A 98 -4.58 -7.42 -2.96
N GLU A 99 -4.62 -6.56 -3.97
CA GLU A 99 -5.82 -5.80 -4.35
C GLU A 99 -6.98 -6.74 -4.66
N ALA A 100 -6.78 -7.73 -5.53
CA ALA A 100 -7.81 -8.71 -5.89
C ALA A 100 -8.34 -9.45 -4.65
N ARG A 101 -7.45 -9.90 -3.75
CA ARG A 101 -7.85 -10.60 -2.51
C ARG A 101 -8.61 -9.71 -1.52
N LEU A 102 -8.25 -8.42 -1.43
CA LEU A 102 -8.97 -7.47 -0.59
C LEU A 102 -10.35 -7.16 -1.15
N ARG A 103 -10.47 -6.94 -2.47
CA ARG A 103 -11.76 -6.74 -3.15
C ARG A 103 -12.68 -7.96 -3.02
N ASN A 104 -12.15 -9.17 -3.18
CA ASN A 104 -12.89 -10.42 -2.94
C ASN A 104 -13.37 -10.59 -1.49
N ALA A 105 -12.75 -9.87 -0.55
CA ALA A 105 -13.17 -9.81 0.84
C ALA A 105 -14.04 -8.58 1.16
N SER A 106 -14.63 -7.95 0.13
CA SER A 106 -15.54 -6.79 0.20
C SER A 106 -14.93 -5.50 0.74
N TYR A 107 -13.63 -5.29 0.54
CA TYR A 107 -12.98 -4.00 0.80
C TYR A 107 -13.02 -3.12 -0.44
N GLU A 108 -13.20 -1.81 -0.24
CA GLU A 108 -12.94 -0.79 -1.25
C GLU A 108 -11.42 -0.57 -1.31
N VAL A 109 -10.81 -0.89 -2.44
CA VAL A 109 -9.36 -0.79 -2.59
C VAL A 109 -9.01 0.29 -3.61
N LEU A 110 -8.00 1.09 -3.30
CA LEU A 110 -7.36 2.01 -4.23
C LEU A 110 -5.88 1.69 -4.26
N GLN A 111 -5.31 1.49 -5.45
CA GLN A 111 -3.87 1.32 -5.62
C GLN A 111 -3.30 2.59 -6.25
N THR A 112 -2.28 3.19 -5.65
CA THR A 112 -1.59 4.31 -6.29
C THR A 112 -0.73 3.80 -7.46
N PRO A 113 -0.57 4.57 -8.56
CA PRO A 113 0.25 4.17 -9.68
C PRO A 113 1.65 3.67 -9.29
N PHE A 114 1.95 2.42 -9.62
CA PHE A 114 3.25 1.83 -9.29
C PHE A 114 4.37 2.44 -10.16
N GLY A 115 5.54 2.68 -9.57
CA GLY A 115 6.69 3.24 -10.29
C GLY A 115 6.63 4.75 -10.51
N TYR A 116 5.93 5.47 -9.62
CA TYR A 116 5.88 6.92 -9.61
C TYR A 116 6.23 7.48 -8.23
N PHE A 117 6.93 8.61 -8.22
CA PHE A 117 6.83 9.54 -7.09
C PHE A 117 5.50 10.29 -7.17
N HIS A 118 4.88 10.46 -6.01
CA HIS A 118 3.58 11.11 -5.89
C HIS A 118 3.69 12.35 -4.99
N ASP A 119 3.02 13.42 -5.40
CA ASP A 119 2.68 14.49 -4.48
C ASP A 119 1.58 13.97 -3.57
N LEU A 120 1.75 14.11 -2.25
CA LEU A 120 0.80 13.59 -1.26
C LEU A 120 0.15 14.73 -0.49
N LYS A 121 -1.16 14.63 -0.26
CA LYS A 121 -1.89 15.40 0.74
C LYS A 121 -2.48 14.42 1.74
N ILE A 122 -2.10 14.57 3.00
CA ILE A 122 -2.46 13.62 4.06
C ILE A 122 -3.13 14.37 5.22
N ASP A 123 -4.22 13.81 5.71
CA ASP A 123 -4.86 14.17 6.97
C ASP A 123 -4.96 12.91 7.83
N ALA A 124 -4.02 12.79 8.78
CA ALA A 124 -3.82 11.60 9.59
C ALA A 124 -4.05 11.90 11.08
N PRO A 125 -5.13 11.38 11.70
CA PRO A 125 -5.41 11.63 13.11
C PRO A 125 -4.42 10.92 14.05
N GLY A 126 -4.36 11.41 15.29
CA GLY A 126 -3.45 10.90 16.32
C GLY A 126 -4.15 10.09 17.42
N TYR A 127 -4.21 8.77 17.28
CA TYR A 127 -4.63 7.85 18.35
C TYR A 127 -3.98 6.46 18.19
N SER A 128 -4.11 5.60 19.21
CA SER A 128 -3.30 4.38 19.39
C SER A 128 -3.22 3.46 18.16
N PHE A 129 -4.33 3.25 17.44
CA PHE A 129 -4.39 2.36 16.26
C PHE A 129 -4.35 3.10 14.91
N ALA A 130 -4.20 4.43 14.92
CA ALA A 130 -4.14 5.22 13.69
C ALA A 130 -2.81 5.02 12.94
N ARG A 131 -1.74 4.60 13.63
CA ARG A 131 -0.39 4.43 13.05
C ARG A 131 0.23 3.15 13.56
N LEU A 132 0.50 2.21 12.65
CA LEU A 132 0.92 0.86 12.98
C LEU A 132 2.04 0.43 12.04
N PHE A 133 3.10 -0.17 12.59
CA PHE A 133 4.19 -0.73 11.79
C PHE A 133 4.28 -2.25 11.96
N LYS A 134 4.61 -2.94 10.87
CA LYS A 134 4.89 -4.37 10.84
C LYS A 134 6.09 -4.65 9.93
N SER A 135 6.95 -5.55 10.38
CA SER A 135 8.02 -6.16 9.58
C SER A 135 7.81 -7.67 9.62
N PHE A 136 7.85 -8.33 8.46
CA PHE A 136 7.66 -9.78 8.34
C PHE A 136 8.19 -10.31 7.02
#